data_AF-A0A962UYM8-F1
#
_entry.id   AF-A0A962UYM8-F1
#
_cell.length_a   1.000
_cell.length_b   1.000
_cell.length_c   1.000
_cell.angle_alpha   90.00
_cell.angle_beta   90.00
_cell.angle_gamma   90.00
#
_symmetry.space_group_name_H-M   'P 1'
#
loop_
_entity.id
_entity.type
_entity.pdbx_description
1 polymer ?
#
loop_
_entity_poly.entity_id
_entity_poly.type
_entity_poly.pdbx_seq_one_letter_code
_entity_poly.pdbx_strand_id
1 'polypeptide(L)' 'RDNLDKLHMMAEALIKYETIDSAQIDDIMAGRPPREPKDWNSEQPKSPPPSGGAKVVDLGKDAGGGQIGGPAEQH' A
#
# COMPACT_ATOMS: atom_id res chain seq x y z
N ARG A 1 5.34 -10.58 37.77
CA ARG A 1 6.17 -11.56 37.01
C ARG A 1 6.05 -11.23 35.51
N ASP A 2 5.93 -9.93 35.18
CA ASP A 2 5.16 -9.45 34.02
C ASP A 2 6.08 -8.86 32.95
N ASN A 3 7.37 -9.23 33.05
CA ASN A 3 8.40 -8.84 32.10
C ASN A 3 8.68 -9.95 31.10
N LEU A 4 8.26 -11.20 31.37
CA LEU A 4 8.38 -12.29 30.41
C LEU A 4 7.55 -12.02 29.15
N ASP A 5 6.32 -11.53 29.30
CA ASP A 5 5.47 -11.19 28.15
C ASP A 5 6.12 -10.08 27.29
N LYS A 6 6.73 -9.10 27.95
CA LYS A 6 7.49 -8.04 27.25
C LYS A 6 8.70 -8.59 26.52
N LEU A 7 9.45 -9.53 27.14
CA LEU A 7 10.59 -10.19 26.50
C LEU A 7 10.15 -11.06 25.31
N HIS A 8 9.02 -11.76 25.42
CA HIS A 8 8.45 -12.53 24.31
C HIS A 8 8.06 -11.60 23.16
N MET A 9 7.39 -10.48 23.44
CA MET A 9 7.06 -9.48 22.43
C MET A 9 8.31 -8.86 21.78
N MET A 10 9.37 -8.59 22.55
CA MET A 10 10.65 -8.11 21.99
C MET A 10 11.29 -9.16 21.08
N ALA A 11 11.29 -10.42 21.49
CA ALA A 11 11.84 -11.51 20.69
C ALA A 11 11.06 -11.69 19.37
N GLU A 12 9.73 -11.70 19.43
CA GLU A 12 8.88 -11.77 18.23
C GLU A 12 9.12 -10.58 17.29
N ALA A 13 9.26 -9.37 17.85
CA ALA A 13 9.56 -8.17 17.07
C ALA A 13 10.91 -8.27 16.35
N LEU A 14 11.95 -8.75 17.03
CA LEU A 14 13.27 -8.96 16.43
C LEU A 14 13.27 -10.04 15.36
N ILE A 15 12.48 -11.11 15.52
CA ILE A 15 12.30 -12.13 14.48
C ILE A 15 11.62 -11.53 13.24
N LYS A 16 10.62 -10.66 13.43
CA LYS A 16 9.85 -10.07 12.34
C LYS A 16 10.59 -8.95 11.61
N TYR A 17 11.28 -8.09 12.36
CA TYR A 17 11.80 -6.82 11.86
C TYR A 17 13.33 -6.68 11.94
N GLU A 18 14.04 -7.67 12.50
CA GLU A 18 15.50 -7.71 12.71
C GLU A 18 16.03 -6.67 13.71
N THR A 19 15.61 -5.42 13.60
CA THR A 19 15.98 -4.30 14.47
C THR A 19 14.74 -3.66 15.05
N ILE A 20 14.84 -3.22 16.30
CA ILE A 20 13.81 -2.43 16.99
C ILE A 20 14.40 -1.11 17.48
N ASP A 21 13.66 -0.02 17.32
CA ASP A 21 14.01 1.29 17.85
C ASP A 21 13.37 1.54 19.22
N SER A 22 13.74 2.66 19.86
CA SER A 22 13.24 3.01 21.19
C SER A 22 11.72 3.18 21.22
N ALA A 23 11.10 3.68 20.15
CA ALA A 23 9.66 3.88 20.11
C ALA A 23 8.90 2.54 20.07
N GLN A 24 9.46 1.54 19.37
CA GLN A 24 8.94 0.18 19.38
C GLN A 24 9.10 -0.48 20.76
N ILE A 25 10.22 -0.23 21.45
CA ILE A 25 10.44 -0.68 22.83
C ILE A 25 9.40 -0.05 23.77
N ASP A 26 9.15 1.26 23.65
CA ASP A 26 8.17 1.97 24.48
C ASP A 26 6.75 1.41 24.29
N ASP A 27 6.38 1.05 23.06
CA ASP A 27 5.10 0.39 22.79
C ASP A 27 5.01 -0.96 23.53
N ILE A 28 6.04 -1.80 23.46
CA ILE A 28 6.09 -3.09 24.18
C ILE A 28 6.03 -2.88 25.69
N MET A 29 6.78 -1.90 26.22
CA MET A 29 6.79 -1.58 27.64
C MET A 29 5.43 -1.10 28.15
N ALA A 30 4.66 -0.43 27.28
CA ALA A 30 3.27 -0.04 27.52
C ALA A 30 2.25 -1.19 27.30
N GLY A 31 2.70 -2.41 26.95
CA GLY A 31 1.84 -3.55 26.69
C GLY A 31 1.13 -3.49 25.33
N ARG A 32 1.64 -2.68 24.39
CA ARG A 32 1.13 -2.57 23.02
C ARG A 32 2.03 -3.32 22.04
N PRO A 33 1.50 -3.86 20.95
CA PRO A 33 2.32 -4.42 19.88
C PRO A 33 3.28 -3.36 19.30
N PRO A 34 4.53 -3.73 18.98
CA PRO A 34 5.47 -2.81 18.37
C PRO A 34 5.02 -2.43 16.95
N ARG A 35 5.20 -1.16 16.61
CA ARG A 35 4.95 -0.64 15.26
C ARG A 35 5.96 -1.19 14.26
N GLU A 36 5.66 -1.06 12.97
CA GLU A 36 6.61 -1.38 11.90
C GLU A 36 7.80 -0.39 11.91
N PRO A 37 9.01 -0.83 11.54
CA PRO A 37 10.14 0.07 11.33
C PRO A 37 9.84 1.15 10.29
N LYS A 38 10.44 2.32 10.44
CA LYS A 38 10.20 3.48 9.54
C LYS A 38 10.48 3.18 8.07
N ASP A 39 11.45 2.31 7.80
CA ASP A 39 11.88 1.98 6.45
C ASP A 39 11.16 0.76 5.84
N TRP A 40 10.29 0.09 6.61
CA TRP A 40 9.62 -1.15 6.19
C TRP A 40 8.67 -0.96 4.99
N ASN A 41 8.06 0.22 4.86
CA ASN A 41 7.10 0.53 3.78
C ASN A 41 7.67 1.48 2.71
N SER A 42 8.99 1.72 2.73
CA SER A 42 9.64 2.62 1.77
C SER A 42 9.87 1.95 0.40
N GLU A 43 9.71 0.63 0.30
CA GLU A 43 9.93 -0.14 -0.95
C GLU A 43 8.67 -0.41 -1.76
N GLN A 44 7.47 -0.02 -1.29
CA GLN A 44 6.31 -0.10 -2.15
C GLN A 44 6.31 1.09 -3.12
N PRO A 45 6.44 0.87 -4.44
CA PRO A 45 6.10 1.93 -5.39
C PRO A 45 4.65 2.29 -5.10
N LYS A 46 4.43 3.53 -4.64
CA LYS A 46 3.10 4.12 -4.56
C LYS A 46 2.55 4.13 -5.98
N SER A 47 1.85 3.06 -6.37
CA SER A 47 1.00 3.06 -7.54
C SER A 47 0.12 4.30 -7.41
N PRO A 48 0.12 5.22 -8.40
CA PRO A 48 -0.77 6.36 -8.34
C PRO A 48 -2.20 5.81 -8.22
N PRO A 49 -3.08 6.46 -7.43
CA PRO A 49 -4.47 6.03 -7.36
C PRO A 49 -5.01 5.97 -8.79
N PRO A 50 -5.80 4.94 -9.16
CA PRO A 50 -6.47 4.95 -10.44
C PRO A 50 -7.30 6.23 -10.46
N SER A 51 -6.94 7.15 -11.36
CA SER A 51 -7.73 8.33 -11.65
C SER A 51 -9.03 7.86 -12.29
N GLY A 52 -9.96 7.41 -11.45
CA GLY A 52 -11.35 7.15 -11.77
C GLY A 52 -12.03 8.47 -12.08
N GLY A 53 -11.78 8.96 -13.28
CA GLY A 53 -12.43 10.12 -13.87
C GLY A 53 -13.19 9.69 -15.11
N ALA A 54 -14.19 8.84 -14.94
CA ALA A 54 -15.24 8.67 -15.94
C ALA A 54 -15.99 10.01 -16.08
N LYS A 55 -15.57 10.83 -17.05
CA LYS A 55 -16.39 11.88 -17.64
C LYS A 55 -16.56 11.49 -19.10
N VAL A 56 -17.60 10.70 -19.36
CA VAL A 56 -18.17 10.54 -20.69
C VAL A 56 -18.52 11.95 -21.16
N VAL A 57 -17.79 12.44 -22.16
CA VAL A 57 -18.22 13.63 -22.90
C VAL A 57 -19.25 13.15 -23.92
N ASP A 58 -20.51 13.25 -23.52
CA ASP A 58 -21.65 13.18 -24.44
C ASP A 58 -21.60 14.43 -25.33
N LEU A 59 -21.05 14.27 -26.54
CA LEU A 59 -21.31 15.17 -27.65
C LEU A 59 -22.26 14.48 -28.62
N GLY A 60 -23.54 14.47 -28.25
CA GLY A 60 -24.62 14.44 -29.23
C GLY A 60 -24.46 15.59 -30.21
N LYS A 61 -23.97 15.28 -31.42
CA LYS A 61 -24.24 16.06 -32.62
C LYS A 61 -24.35 15.13 -33.82
N ASP A 62 -25.59 14.95 -34.24
CA ASP A 62 -26.01 14.25 -35.44
C ASP A 62 -25.27 14.75 -36.68
N ALA A 63 -24.56 13.85 -37.36
CA ALA A 63 -24.32 13.88 -38.80
C ALA A 63 -23.87 12.48 -39.23
N GLY A 64 -24.61 11.87 -40.15
CA GLY A 64 -24.54 10.44 -40.42
C GLY A 64 -23.27 9.94 -41.11
N GLY A 65 -23.20 8.61 -41.20
CA GLY A 65 -22.35 7.91 -42.14
C GLY A 65 -21.45 6.86 -41.49
N GLY A 66 -21.86 5.59 -41.64
CA GLY A 66 -20.95 4.52 -42.01
C GLY A 66 -19.85 4.16 -41.01
N GLN A 67 -20.07 3.05 -40.32
CA GLN A 67 -19.07 2.22 -39.69
C GLN A 67 -17.89 1.93 -40.63
N ILE A 68 -16.79 2.68 -40.50
CA ILE A 68 -15.51 2.39 -41.14
C ILE A 68 -14.38 2.69 -40.15
N GLY A 69 -13.56 1.69 -39.85
CA GLY A 69 -12.45 1.81 -38.90
C GLY A 69 -12.29 0.60 -38.00
N GLY A 70 -12.31 -0.63 -38.57
CA GLY A 70 -11.82 -1.80 -37.85
C GLY A 70 -10.29 -1.71 -37.65
N PRO A 71 -9.72 -2.39 -36.65
CA PRO A 71 -8.30 -2.33 -36.36
C PRO A 71 -7.48 -2.92 -37.52
N ALA A 72 -6.50 -2.16 -38.02
CA ALA A 72 -5.54 -2.63 -39.01
C ALA A 72 -4.55 -3.62 -38.37
N GLU A 73 -4.27 -4.70 -39.11
CA GLU A 73 -3.43 -5.83 -38.71
C GLU A 73 -1.95 -5.47 -38.52
N GLN A 74 -1.29 -6.33 -37.74
CA GLN A 74 0.07 -6.25 -37.24
C GLN A 74 1.14 -6.33 -38.35
N HIS A 75 2.25 -5.63 -38.13
CA HIS A 75 3.56 -5.92 -38.73
C HIS A 75 4.65 -5.73 -37.67
#